data_AF-A0A7J6VA48-F1
#
_entry.id   AF-A0A7J6VA48-F1
#
_cell.length_a   1.000
_cell.length_b   1.000
_cell.length_c   1.000
_cell.angle_alpha   90.00
_cell.angle_beta   90.00
_cell.angle_gamma   90.00
#
_symmetry.space_group_name_H-M   'P 1'
#
loop_
_entity.id
_entity.type
_entity.pdbx_description
1 polymer ?
#
loop_
_entity_poly.entity_id
_entity_poly.type
_entity_poly.pdbx_seq_one_letter_code
_entity_poly.pdbx_strand_id
1 'polypeptide(L)'
;MNFVMLAKGLLSEYQPKYNSARVVYRERKKYVDEIDWDMLAVPPTGSYKEEKQYMAWKKLIAFEKGNPQRIDTASSNRRIAFTYEQCLMYLYHYPDIWYDFATWQAKSGSIDAAIKIFQRALKALPESEVLWYAYAELEESRGEIQPAKKIYESLLGNGVSITALAHIQ
;
A
#
# COMPACT_ATOMS: atom_id res chain seq x y z
N MET A 1 -18.91 -46.46 -5.73
CA MET A 1 -18.87 -45.21 -4.94
C MET A 1 -19.97 -44.30 -5.45
N ASN A 2 -20.97 -43.97 -4.62
CA ASN A 2 -22.18 -43.29 -5.08
C ASN A 2 -21.91 -41.78 -5.23
N PHE A 3 -21.88 -41.26 -6.45
CA PHE A 3 -21.58 -39.86 -6.78
C PHE A 3 -22.41 -38.86 -5.98
N VAL A 4 -23.66 -39.20 -5.64
CA VAL A 4 -24.54 -38.34 -4.85
C VAL A 4 -24.05 -38.19 -3.41
N MET A 5 -23.50 -39.24 -2.80
CA MET A 5 -22.95 -39.17 -1.45
C MET A 5 -21.65 -38.36 -1.41
N LEU A 6 -20.79 -38.52 -2.42
CA LEU A 6 -19.58 -37.72 -2.56
C LEU A 6 -19.92 -36.23 -2.74
N ALA A 7 -20.90 -35.92 -3.60
CA ALA A 7 -21.35 -34.54 -3.83
C ALA A 7 -21.93 -33.89 -2.56
N LYS A 8 -22.77 -34.62 -1.80
CA LYS A 8 -23.31 -34.12 -0.52
C LYS A 8 -22.21 -33.87 0.51
N GLY A 9 -21.22 -34.77 0.59
CA GLY A 9 -20.05 -34.59 1.46
C GLY A 9 -19.27 -33.32 1.14
N LEU A 10 -18.89 -33.14 -0.13
CA LEU A 10 -18.19 -31.94 -0.60
C LEU A 10 -18.99 -30.67 -0.33
N LEU A 11 -20.28 -30.64 -0.67
CA LEU A 11 -21.12 -29.46 -0.42
C LEU A 11 -21.15 -29.10 1.08
N SER A 12 -21.30 -30.09 1.96
CA SER A 12 -21.31 -29.85 3.41
C SER A 12 -19.99 -29.28 3.93
N GLU A 13 -18.86 -29.69 3.35
CA GLU A 13 -17.52 -29.20 3.73
C GLU A 13 -17.28 -27.75 3.28
N TYR A 14 -17.72 -27.39 2.08
CA TYR A 14 -17.44 -26.08 1.48
C TYR A 14 -18.51 -25.01 1.79
N GLN A 15 -19.73 -25.40 2.13
CA GLN A 15 -20.83 -24.46 2.39
C GLN A 15 -20.49 -23.40 3.46
N PRO A 16 -19.86 -23.73 4.61
CA PRO A 16 -19.49 -22.73 5.61
C PRO A 16 -18.41 -21.76 5.11
N LYS A 17 -17.40 -22.28 4.38
CA LYS A 17 -16.31 -21.48 3.80
C LYS A 17 -16.86 -20.48 2.79
N TYR A 18 -17.77 -20.93 1.92
CA TYR A 18 -18.48 -20.06 0.97
C TYR A 18 -19.33 -19.00 1.67
N ASN A 19 -20.10 -19.37 2.70
CA ASN A 19 -20.93 -18.42 3.44
C ASN A 19 -20.08 -17.32 4.09
N SER A 20 -18.96 -17.68 4.73
CA SER A 20 -18.00 -16.73 5.30
C SER A 20 -17.43 -15.80 4.22
N ALA A 21 -16.92 -16.37 3.12
CA ALA A 21 -16.38 -15.58 2.01
C ALA A 21 -17.41 -14.60 1.41
N ARG A 22 -18.67 -15.04 1.30
CA ARG A 22 -19.78 -14.21 0.79
C ARG A 22 -20.10 -13.04 1.71
N VAL A 23 -20.06 -13.24 3.03
CA VAL A 23 -20.25 -12.14 4.00
C VAL A 23 -19.13 -11.12 3.86
N VAL A 24 -17.86 -11.56 3.86
CA VAL A 24 -16.71 -10.66 3.68
C VAL A 24 -16.77 -9.92 2.34
N TYR A 25 -17.18 -10.60 1.27
CA TYR A 25 -17.36 -9.97 -0.04
C TYR A 25 -18.42 -8.85 0.00
N ARG A 26 -19.57 -9.09 0.62
CA ARG A 26 -20.63 -8.07 0.74
C ARG A 26 -20.16 -6.85 1.51
N GLU A 27 -19.41 -7.04 2.59
CA GLU A 27 -18.84 -5.93 3.35
C GLU A 27 -17.78 -5.18 2.54
N ARG A 28 -16.86 -5.89 1.87
CA ARG A 28 -15.86 -5.28 0.98
C ARG A 28 -16.48 -4.44 -0.12
N LYS A 29 -17.56 -4.95 -0.73
CA LYS A 29 -18.23 -4.31 -1.85
C LYS A 29 -18.64 -2.86 -1.53
N LYS A 30 -19.04 -2.58 -0.29
CA LYS A 30 -19.38 -1.22 0.17
C LYS A 30 -18.24 -0.21 -0.03
N TYR A 31 -16.99 -0.65 0.15
CA TYR A 31 -15.80 0.20 -0.03
C TYR A 31 -15.39 0.27 -1.50
N VAL A 32 -15.41 -0.87 -2.19
CA VAL A 32 -15.04 -0.98 -3.62
C VAL A 32 -15.98 -0.15 -4.50
N ASP A 33 -17.27 -0.07 -4.15
CA ASP A 33 -18.25 0.72 -4.88
C ASP A 33 -18.06 2.25 -4.69
N GLU A 34 -17.25 2.69 -3.71
CA GLU A 34 -16.86 4.11 -3.56
C GLU A 34 -15.70 4.53 -4.48
N ILE A 35 -14.98 3.57 -5.07
CA ILE A 35 -13.77 3.81 -5.87
C ILE A 35 -14.12 4.10 -7.33
N ASP A 36 -13.57 5.19 -7.86
CA ASP A 36 -13.61 5.56 -9.26
C ASP A 36 -12.44 4.89 -10.01
N TRP A 37 -12.75 3.81 -10.74
CA TRP A 37 -11.76 3.00 -11.45
C TRP A 37 -11.25 3.66 -12.75
N ASP A 38 -11.88 4.74 -13.19
CA ASP A 38 -11.49 5.51 -14.39
C ASP A 38 -10.60 6.71 -14.04
N MET A 39 -10.26 6.90 -12.76
CA MET A 39 -9.36 7.95 -12.32
C MET A 39 -7.94 7.70 -12.87
N LEU A 40 -7.26 8.77 -13.30
CA LEU A 40 -5.86 8.71 -13.70
C LEU A 40 -4.95 9.05 -12.52
N ALA A 41 -3.78 8.41 -12.47
CA ALA A 41 -2.72 8.78 -11.55
C ALA A 41 -2.09 10.10 -11.98
N VAL A 42 -2.60 11.20 -11.43
CA VAL A 42 -2.06 12.55 -11.60
C VAL A 42 -1.61 13.11 -10.25
N PRO A 43 -0.66 14.05 -10.22
CA PRO A 43 -0.31 14.76 -8.99
C PRO A 43 -1.54 15.40 -8.33
N PRO A 44 -1.66 15.36 -7.00
CA PRO A 44 -2.80 15.93 -6.30
C PRO A 44 -2.92 17.43 -6.58
N THR A 45 -4.11 17.86 -7.01
CA THR A 45 -4.45 19.28 -7.18
C THR A 45 -5.21 19.84 -5.97
N GLY A 46 -5.64 18.95 -5.06
CA GLY A 46 -6.45 19.31 -3.90
C GLY A 46 -7.94 19.40 -4.24
N SER A 47 -8.36 18.82 -5.36
CA SER A 47 -9.77 18.85 -5.74
C SER A 47 -10.62 17.99 -4.81
N TYR A 48 -11.88 18.38 -4.63
CA TYR A 48 -12.82 17.59 -3.82
C TYR A 48 -12.97 16.14 -4.32
N LYS A 49 -12.92 15.94 -5.65
CA LYS A 49 -13.04 14.60 -6.24
C LYS A 49 -11.84 13.71 -5.86
N GLU A 50 -10.63 14.25 -5.95
CA GLU A 50 -9.40 13.57 -5.54
C GLU A 50 -9.44 13.23 -4.05
N GLU A 51 -9.78 14.19 -3.19
CA GLU A 51 -9.84 13.99 -1.74
C GLU A 51 -10.84 12.89 -1.36
N LYS A 52 -12.00 12.85 -2.04
CA LYS A 52 -12.98 11.79 -1.87
C LYS A 52 -12.41 10.42 -2.25
N GLN A 53 -11.69 10.32 -3.36
CA GLN A 53 -11.08 9.06 -3.81
C GLN A 53 -9.92 8.62 -2.90
N TYR A 54 -9.10 9.57 -2.46
CA TYR A 54 -8.07 9.36 -1.45
C TYR A 54 -8.65 8.74 -0.17
N MET A 55 -9.73 9.32 0.35
CA MET A 55 -10.42 8.80 1.53
C MET A 55 -11.06 7.42 1.28
N ALA A 56 -11.64 7.18 0.11
CA ALA A 56 -12.23 5.88 -0.24
C ALA A 56 -11.17 4.76 -0.23
N TRP A 57 -10.00 4.99 -0.83
CA TRP A 57 -8.89 4.05 -0.81
C TRP A 57 -8.37 3.77 0.60
N LYS A 58 -8.23 4.81 1.44
CA LYS A 58 -7.81 4.63 2.84
C LYS A 58 -8.79 3.80 3.65
N LYS A 59 -10.10 3.96 3.44
CA LYS A 59 -11.11 3.10 4.07
C LYS A 59 -10.97 1.65 3.63
N LEU A 60 -10.77 1.38 2.33
CA LEU A 60 -10.58 0.01 1.83
C LEU A 60 -9.31 -0.63 2.40
N ILE A 61 -8.21 0.11 2.44
CA ILE A 61 -6.95 -0.36 3.04
C ILE A 61 -7.15 -0.67 4.53
N ALA A 62 -7.81 0.21 5.28
CA ALA A 62 -8.12 -0.02 6.69
C ALA A 62 -9.01 -1.25 6.90
N PHE A 63 -10.01 -1.46 6.03
CA PHE A 63 -10.84 -2.66 6.05
C PHE A 63 -10.01 -3.94 5.86
N GLU A 64 -9.10 -3.98 4.89
CA GLU A 64 -8.25 -5.16 4.68
C GLU A 64 -7.21 -5.35 5.79
N LYS A 65 -6.67 -4.26 6.37
CA LYS A 65 -5.81 -4.31 7.58
C LYS A 65 -6.51 -4.94 8.78
N GLY A 66 -7.84 -4.84 8.85
CA GLY A 66 -8.66 -5.50 9.87
C GLY A 66 -8.73 -7.03 9.74
N ASN A 67 -8.13 -7.63 8.71
CA ASN A 67 -8.16 -9.07 8.42
C ASN A 67 -9.58 -9.66 8.53
N PRO A 68 -10.54 -9.17 7.71
CA PRO A 68 -11.95 -9.55 7.85
C PRO A 68 -12.20 -11.04 7.58
N GLN A 69 -11.29 -11.72 6.86
CA GLN A 69 -11.33 -13.16 6.64
C GLN A 69 -10.80 -13.98 7.81
N ARG A 70 -10.14 -13.35 8.79
CA ARG A 70 -9.47 -14.01 9.92
C ARG A 70 -8.50 -15.11 9.45
N ILE A 71 -7.75 -14.81 8.40
CA ILE A 71 -6.74 -15.70 7.83
C ILE A 71 -5.38 -15.51 8.50
N ASP A 72 -4.43 -16.38 8.20
CA ASP A 72 -3.07 -16.28 8.72
C ASP A 72 -2.42 -14.94 8.34
N THR A 73 -1.48 -14.50 9.17
CA THR A 73 -0.81 -13.21 9.04
C THR A 73 -0.12 -13.04 7.68
N ALA A 74 0.52 -14.10 7.16
CA ALA A 74 1.23 -14.00 5.88
C ALA A 74 0.25 -13.80 4.71
N SER A 75 -0.85 -14.56 4.68
CA SER A 75 -1.90 -14.39 3.67
C SER A 75 -2.62 -13.05 3.80
N SER A 76 -2.91 -12.60 5.03
CA SER A 76 -3.48 -11.28 5.29
C SER A 76 -2.58 -10.16 4.77
N ASN A 77 -1.27 -10.23 5.06
CA ASN A 77 -0.31 -9.23 4.58
C ASN A 77 -0.19 -9.20 3.05
N ARG A 78 -0.19 -10.36 2.37
CA ARG A 78 -0.22 -10.38 0.90
C ARG A 78 -1.46 -9.68 0.34
N ARG A 79 -2.61 -9.86 1.00
CA ARG A 79 -3.87 -9.23 0.59
C ARG A 79 -3.86 -7.71 0.80
N ILE A 80 -3.31 -7.25 1.92
CA ILE A 80 -3.13 -5.83 2.21
C ILE A 80 -2.14 -5.20 1.23
N ALA A 81 -1.01 -5.85 0.97
CA ALA A 81 -0.03 -5.42 -0.01
C ALA A 81 -0.65 -5.32 -1.42
N PHE A 82 -1.44 -6.31 -1.83
CA PHE A 82 -2.17 -6.23 -3.09
C PHE A 82 -3.10 -5.01 -3.15
N THR A 83 -3.79 -4.69 -2.06
CA THR A 83 -4.69 -3.52 -1.99
C THR A 83 -3.91 -2.21 -2.10
N TYR A 84 -2.72 -2.11 -1.49
CA TYR A 84 -1.82 -0.97 -1.70
C TYR A 84 -1.34 -0.83 -3.13
N GLU A 85 -0.93 -1.93 -3.78
CA GLU A 85 -0.49 -1.88 -5.18
C GLU A 85 -1.63 -1.40 -6.09
N GLN A 86 -2.87 -1.85 -5.86
CA GLN A 86 -4.04 -1.34 -6.58
C GLN A 86 -4.26 0.16 -6.30
N CYS A 87 -4.19 0.58 -5.03
CA CYS A 87 -4.30 1.99 -4.64
C CYS A 87 -3.27 2.86 -5.37
N LEU A 88 -2.01 2.42 -5.43
CA LEU A 88 -0.91 3.11 -6.08
C LEU A 88 -1.04 3.20 -7.61
N MET A 89 -1.92 2.43 -8.24
CA MET A 89 -2.27 2.64 -9.67
C MET A 89 -3.02 3.96 -9.89
N TYR A 90 -3.64 4.50 -8.85
CA TYR A 90 -4.47 5.72 -8.89
C TYR A 90 -3.87 6.86 -8.09
N LEU A 91 -3.29 6.55 -6.93
CA LEU A 91 -2.71 7.52 -6.00
C LEU A 91 -1.18 7.46 -6.02
N TYR A 92 -0.60 7.20 -7.20
CA TYR A 92 0.85 7.05 -7.40
C TYR A 92 1.66 8.24 -6.88
N HIS A 93 1.10 9.45 -6.99
CA HIS A 93 1.76 10.70 -6.64
C HIS A 93 1.51 11.16 -5.19
N TYR A 94 1.03 10.28 -4.32
CA TYR A 94 0.69 10.59 -2.93
C TYR A 94 1.76 10.01 -2.00
N PRO A 95 2.67 10.83 -1.45
CA PRO A 95 3.78 10.34 -0.63
C PRO A 95 3.35 9.54 0.61
N ASP A 96 2.24 9.93 1.22
CA ASP A 96 1.72 9.32 2.43
C ASP A 96 1.22 7.89 2.21
N ILE A 97 0.70 7.57 1.01
CA ILE A 97 0.30 6.20 0.63
C ILE A 97 1.53 5.29 0.54
N TRP A 98 2.61 5.78 -0.08
CA TRP A 98 3.88 5.06 -0.14
C TRP A 98 4.48 4.83 1.24
N TYR A 99 4.47 5.86 2.08
CA TYR A 99 4.93 5.79 3.46
C TYR A 99 4.12 4.75 4.28
N ASP A 100 2.80 4.82 4.26
CA ASP A 100 1.94 3.87 4.99
C ASP A 100 2.13 2.43 4.48
N PHE A 101 2.33 2.23 3.18
CA PHE A 101 2.61 0.91 2.63
C PHE A 101 3.95 0.34 3.10
N ALA A 102 5.03 1.13 2.98
CA ALA A 102 6.36 0.69 3.38
C ALA A 102 6.43 0.42 4.89
N THR A 103 5.85 1.30 5.72
CA THR A 103 5.81 1.13 7.17
C THR A 103 4.95 -0.07 7.60
N TRP A 104 3.86 -0.36 6.91
CA TRP A 104 3.09 -1.59 7.12
C TRP A 104 3.96 -2.83 6.86
N GLN A 105 4.68 -2.86 5.73
CA GLN A 105 5.54 -3.98 5.39
C GLN A 105 6.71 -4.15 6.35
N ALA A 106 7.28 -3.05 6.85
CA ALA A 106 8.33 -3.12 7.86
C ALA A 106 7.83 -3.75 9.17
N LYS A 107 6.59 -3.44 9.58
CA LYS A 107 6.01 -3.92 10.84
C LYS A 107 5.43 -5.34 10.75
N SER A 108 4.73 -5.64 9.66
CA SER A 108 3.93 -6.86 9.55
C SER A 108 4.47 -7.84 8.52
N GLY A 109 5.21 -7.37 7.53
CA GLY A 109 5.80 -8.18 6.45
C GLY A 109 7.29 -8.44 6.67
N SER A 110 8.11 -7.89 5.77
CA SER A 110 9.56 -7.91 5.91
C SER A 110 10.18 -6.55 5.65
N ILE A 111 11.30 -6.28 6.32
CA ILE A 111 12.11 -5.08 6.12
C ILE A 111 12.58 -4.98 4.67
N ASP A 112 12.98 -6.08 4.04
CA ASP A 112 13.38 -6.10 2.62
C ASP A 112 12.25 -5.64 1.68
N ALA A 113 11.00 -6.00 1.98
CA ALA A 113 9.86 -5.53 1.21
C ALA A 113 9.64 -4.03 1.40
N ALA A 114 9.74 -3.54 2.64
CA ALA A 114 9.64 -2.11 2.95
C ALA A 114 10.71 -1.29 2.21
N ILE A 115 11.97 -1.76 2.21
CA ILE A 115 13.08 -1.13 1.48
C ILE A 115 12.78 -1.03 -0.01
N LYS A 116 12.30 -2.13 -0.63
CA LYS A 116 11.93 -2.12 -2.06
C LYS A 116 10.80 -1.13 -2.34
N ILE A 117 9.85 -0.97 -1.43
CA ILE A 117 8.75 0.00 -1.57
C ILE A 117 9.29 1.42 -1.46
N PHE A 118 10.14 1.73 -0.47
CA PHE A 118 10.77 3.05 -0.36
C PHE A 118 11.62 3.39 -1.59
N GLN A 119 12.41 2.44 -2.10
CA GLN A 119 13.19 2.64 -3.33
C GLN A 119 12.29 2.91 -4.55
N ARG A 120 11.12 2.28 -4.64
CA ARG A 120 10.11 2.58 -5.68
C ARG A 120 9.49 3.96 -5.46
N ALA A 121 9.18 4.31 -4.21
CA ALA A 121 8.59 5.59 -3.85
C ALA A 121 9.53 6.76 -4.23
N LEU A 122 10.84 6.63 -3.97
CA LEU A 122 11.82 7.67 -4.34
C LEU A 122 12.05 7.77 -5.85
N LYS A 123 11.79 6.71 -6.63
CA LYS A 123 11.75 6.81 -8.09
C LYS A 123 10.48 7.49 -8.59
N ALA A 124 9.37 7.24 -7.92
CA ALA A 124 8.08 7.84 -8.24
C ALA A 124 8.03 9.34 -7.90
N LEU A 125 8.60 9.69 -6.74
CA LEU A 125 8.50 10.99 -6.10
C LEU A 125 9.88 11.41 -5.55
N PRO A 126 10.86 11.67 -6.44
CA PRO A 126 12.23 12.02 -6.04
C PRO A 126 12.32 13.32 -5.23
N GLU A 127 11.35 14.22 -5.40
CA GLU A 127 11.27 15.51 -4.70
C GLU A 127 10.67 15.39 -3.29
N SER A 128 10.13 14.22 -2.91
CA SER A 128 9.44 14.06 -1.64
C SER A 128 10.42 13.82 -0.50
N GLU A 129 10.87 14.90 0.15
CA GLU A 129 11.77 14.85 1.32
C GLU A 129 11.25 13.90 2.42
N VAL A 130 9.94 13.90 2.66
CA VAL A 130 9.29 13.01 3.65
C VAL A 130 9.60 11.53 3.40
N LEU A 131 9.64 11.11 2.13
CA LEU A 131 9.94 9.73 1.76
C LEU A 131 11.43 9.42 1.89
N TRP A 132 12.30 10.40 1.64
CA TRP A 132 13.75 10.27 1.85
C TRP A 132 14.07 10.09 3.32
N TYR A 133 13.54 10.97 4.18
CA TYR A 133 13.70 10.88 5.63
C TYR A 133 13.18 9.56 6.17
N ALA A 134 11.96 9.16 5.80
CA ALA A 134 11.38 7.89 6.24
C ALA A 134 12.21 6.67 5.81
N TYR A 135 12.81 6.70 4.60
CA TYR A 135 13.66 5.60 4.16
C TYR A 135 14.99 5.57 4.94
N ALA A 136 15.61 6.73 5.17
CA ALA A 136 16.83 6.81 5.97
C ALA A 136 16.59 6.35 7.41
N GLU A 137 15.50 6.79 8.05
CA GLU A 137 15.09 6.35 9.39
C GLU A 137 14.89 4.83 9.46
N LEU A 138 14.32 4.22 8.41
CA LEU A 138 14.20 2.76 8.35
C LEU A 138 15.58 2.09 8.37
N GLU A 139 16.54 2.55 7.56
CA GLU A 139 17.91 2.00 7.53
C GLU A 139 18.64 2.25 8.88
N GLU A 140 18.44 3.40 9.53
CA GLU A 140 18.98 3.67 10.86
C GLU A 140 18.40 2.72 11.92
N SER A 141 17.09 2.48 11.89
CA SER A 141 16.40 1.65 12.87
C SER A 141 16.87 0.19 12.87
N ARG A 142 17.47 -0.27 11.77
CA ARG A 142 18.08 -1.60 11.63
C ARG A 142 19.60 -1.59 11.83
N GLY A 143 20.20 -0.45 12.18
CA GLY A 143 21.64 -0.29 12.41
C GLY A 143 22.47 -0.09 11.13
N GLU A 144 21.84 0.10 9.97
CA GLU A 144 22.51 0.27 8.67
C GLU A 144 22.89 1.73 8.44
N ILE A 145 23.89 2.20 9.19
CA ILE A 145 24.33 3.61 9.19
C ILE A 145 24.89 4.05 7.83
N GLN A 146 25.62 3.18 7.13
CA GLN A 146 26.21 3.53 5.83
C GLN A 146 25.14 3.75 4.74
N PRO A 147 24.15 2.85 4.57
CA PRO A 147 22.99 3.11 3.72
C PRO A 147 22.23 4.38 4.10
N ALA A 148 21.91 4.57 5.38
CA ALA A 148 21.20 5.76 5.86
C ALA A 148 21.94 7.06 5.48
N LYS A 149 23.25 7.12 5.77
CA LYS A 149 24.09 8.26 5.40
C LYS A 149 24.06 8.54 3.90
N LYS A 150 24.16 7.51 3.06
CA LYS A 150 24.10 7.66 1.60
C LYS A 150 22.75 8.22 1.13
N ILE A 151 21.66 7.82 1.77
CA ILE A 151 20.30 8.34 1.49
C ILE A 151 20.24 9.84 1.84
N TYR A 152 20.74 10.25 3.01
CA TYR A 152 20.79 11.66 3.40
C TYR A 152 21.69 12.50 2.48
N GLU A 153 22.86 12.00 2.11
CA GLU A 153 23.76 12.69 1.16
C GLU A 153 23.10 12.87 -0.21
N SER A 154 22.35 11.86 -0.68
CA SER A 154 21.60 11.95 -1.94
C SER A 154 20.49 13.00 -1.86
N LEU A 155 19.76 13.05 -0.74
CA LEU A 155 18.73 14.06 -0.49
C LEU A 155 19.34 15.49 -0.52
N LEU A 156 20.45 15.70 0.19
CA LEU A 156 21.13 17.00 0.22
C LEU A 156 21.68 17.39 -1.16
N GLY A 157 22.27 16.45 -1.90
CA GLY A 157 22.74 16.67 -3.27
C GLY A 157 21.63 17.11 -4.21
N ASN A 158 20.45 16.49 -4.10
CA ASN A 158 19.27 16.89 -4.87
C ASN A 158 18.76 18.28 -4.46
N GLY A 159 18.70 18.58 -3.15
CA GLY A 159 18.29 19.89 -2.63
C GLY A 159 19.15 21.05 -3.13
N VAL A 160 20.47 20.85 -3.25
CA VAL A 160 21.39 21.83 -3.84
C VAL A 160 21.12 22.03 -5.34
N SER A 161 20.77 20.98 -6.07
CA SER A 161 20.43 21.09 -7.49
C SER A 161 19.11 21.83 -7.73
N ILE A 162 18.10 21.59 -6.89
CA ILE A 162 16.78 22.25 -6.98
C ILE A 162 16.90 23.73 -6.64
N THR A 163 17.62 24.08 -5.56
CA THR A 163 17.87 25.49 -5.19
C THR A 163 18.67 26.21 -6.27
N ALA A 164 19.69 25.58 -6.87
CA ALA A 164 20.44 26.15 -7.97
C ALA A 164 19.57 26.44 -9.21
N LEU A 165 18.62 25.56 -9.55
CA LEU A 165 17.68 25.76 -10.66
C LEU A 165 16.65 26.86 -10.37
N ALA A 166 16.19 26.99 -9.12
CA ALA A 166 15.24 28.03 -8.70
C ALA A 166 15.82 29.45 -8.78
N HIS A 167 17.16 29.61 -8.78
CA HIS A 167 17.84 30.90 -8.93
C HIS A 167 18.09 31.32 -10.40
N ILE A 168 17.70 30.49 -11.38
CA ILE A 168 17.90 30.75 -12.82
C ILE A 168 16.60 31.22 -13.52
N GLN A 169 15.48 31.34 -12.80
CA GLN A 169 14.23 31.94 -13.27
C GLN A 169 14.05 33.37 -12.73
#